data_AF-A0A2G5XFL0-F1
#
_entry.id   AF-A0A2G5XFL0-F1
#
_cell.length_a   1.000
_cell.length_b   1.000
_cell.length_c   1.000
_cell.angle_alpha   90.00
_cell.angle_beta   90.00
_cell.angle_gamma   90.00
#
_symmetry.space_group_name_H-M   'P 1'
#
loop_
_entity.id
_entity.type
_entity.pdbx_description
1 polymer ?
#
loop_
_entity_poly.entity_id
_entity_poly.type
_entity_poly.pdbx_seq_one_letter_code
_entity_poly.pdbx_strand_id
1 'polypeptide(L)'
;MTKGMQETLEISRKINEVSDVSRLLKKQYEINKKLENAKERLKTVETMDEHEKITREISTLQNEKQSVETEFELRPKMEEIVLKSETPKIIGAYNKEFKPYHDKYKKLDKKLKEELIKFEKSVRPMVKEMLEIEQMESNFHHVTLKASIEDRKELLKLPVDSGSLKAIQRFTTPMQHSLAGKVYEVINAIERNCK
;
A
#
# COMPACT_ATOMS: atom_id res chain seq x y z
N MET A 1 16.13 -9.33 16.83
CA MET A 1 14.70 -8.96 16.83
C MET A 1 14.56 -7.62 17.53
N THR A 2 13.85 -6.66 16.95
CA THR A 2 13.60 -5.35 17.57
C THR A 2 12.60 -5.50 18.71
N LYS A 3 12.70 -4.62 19.72
CA LYS A 3 11.89 -4.70 20.94
C LYS A 3 10.37 -4.57 20.67
N GLY A 4 9.96 -3.77 19.68
CA GLY A 4 8.55 -3.62 19.30
C GLY A 4 7.99 -4.83 18.54
N MET A 5 8.83 -5.63 17.88
CA MET A 5 8.41 -6.90 17.28
C MET A 5 8.03 -7.93 18.36
N GLN A 6 8.75 -7.95 19.48
CA GLN A 6 8.41 -8.82 20.63
C GLN A 6 7.10 -8.38 21.29
N GLU A 7 6.92 -7.07 21.52
CA GLU A 7 5.67 -6.51 22.07
C GLU A 7 4.46 -6.85 21.20
N THR A 8 4.61 -6.78 19.87
CA THR A 8 3.53 -7.12 18.92
C THR A 8 3.20 -8.62 18.92
N LEU A 9 4.21 -9.49 19.05
CA LEU A 9 4.01 -10.94 19.13
C LEU A 9 3.31 -11.34 20.43
N GLU A 10 3.64 -10.71 21.56
CA GLU A 10 2.95 -10.95 22.83
C GLU A 10 1.48 -10.55 22.79
N ILE A 11 1.17 -9.40 22.17
CA ILE A 11 -0.21 -8.96 21.97
C ILE A 11 -0.99 -9.94 21.08
N SER A 12 -0.38 -10.37 19.96
CA SER A 12 -0.98 -11.37 19.07
C SER A 12 -1.27 -12.68 19.81
N ARG A 13 -0.35 -13.12 20.67
CA ARG A 13 -0.55 -14.31 21.51
C ARG A 13 -1.76 -14.18 22.43
N LYS A 14 -1.90 -13.04 23.12
CA LYS A 14 -3.05 -12.79 24.02
C LYS A 14 -4.39 -12.77 23.27
N ILE A 15 -4.42 -12.15 22.08
CA ILE A 15 -5.64 -12.12 21.25
C ILE A 15 -6.01 -13.55 20.83
N ASN A 16 -5.03 -14.35 20.39
CA ASN A 16 -5.26 -15.73 19.99
C ASN A 16 -5.69 -16.63 21.16
N GLU A 17 -5.16 -16.44 22.37
CA GLU A 17 -5.56 -17.19 23.57
C GLU A 17 -7.04 -16.95 23.94
N VAL A 18 -7.50 -15.70 23.82
CA VAL A 18 -8.89 -15.34 24.14
C VAL A 18 -9.84 -15.75 23.01
N SER A 19 -9.37 -15.73 21.75
CA SER A 19 -10.12 -16.20 20.58
C SER A 19 -10.16 -17.72 20.40
N ASP A 20 -9.30 -18.50 21.07
CA ASP A 20 -9.30 -19.96 20.94
C ASP A 20 -10.42 -20.60 21.78
N VAL A 21 -11.50 -20.93 21.09
CA VAL A 21 -12.69 -21.58 21.65
C VAL A 21 -12.62 -23.12 21.53
N SER A 22 -11.62 -23.66 20.82
CA SER A 22 -11.50 -25.08 20.50
C SER A 22 -11.44 -25.95 21.75
N ARG A 23 -10.75 -25.47 22.80
CA ARG A 23 -10.67 -26.15 24.09
C ARG A 23 -12.05 -26.31 24.74
N LEU A 24 -12.89 -25.28 24.68
CA LEU A 24 -14.22 -25.28 25.28
C LEU A 24 -15.20 -26.15 24.49
N LEU A 25 -15.13 -26.12 23.16
CA LEU A 25 -15.92 -27.00 22.31
C LEU A 25 -15.61 -28.48 22.59
N LYS A 26 -14.33 -28.84 22.71
CA LYS A 26 -13.92 -30.21 23.09
C LYS A 26 -14.45 -30.60 24.47
N LYS A 27 -14.29 -29.72 25.46
CA LYS A 27 -14.78 -29.96 26.83
C LYS A 27 -16.30 -30.12 26.88
N GLN A 28 -17.04 -29.29 26.15
CA GLN A 28 -18.50 -29.38 26.04
C GLN A 28 -18.95 -30.70 25.40
N TYR A 29 -18.26 -31.14 24.35
CA TYR A 29 -18.51 -32.44 23.71
C TYR A 29 -18.29 -33.61 24.68
N GLU A 30 -17.17 -33.61 25.41
CA GLU A 30 -16.87 -34.66 26.40
C GLU A 30 -17.90 -34.70 27.54
N ILE A 31 -18.31 -33.54 28.07
CA ILE A 31 -19.34 -33.46 29.11
C ILE A 31 -20.67 -34.01 28.57
N ASN A 32 -21.12 -33.58 27.39
CA ASN A 32 -22.37 -34.07 26.80
C ASN A 32 -22.34 -35.59 26.60
N LYS A 33 -21.21 -36.16 26.16
CA LYS A 33 -21.05 -37.61 26.00
C LYS A 33 -21.15 -38.35 27.34
N LYS A 34 -20.50 -37.84 28.40
CA LYS A 34 -20.61 -38.43 29.75
C LYS A 34 -22.02 -38.34 30.29
N LEU A 35 -22.71 -37.24 30.04
CA LEU A 35 -24.06 -36.97 30.51
C LEU A 35 -25.07 -37.93 29.85
N GLU A 36 -24.96 -38.16 28.54
CA GLU A 36 -25.77 -39.18 27.85
C GLU A 36 -25.48 -40.59 28.38
N ASN A 37 -24.21 -40.97 28.53
CA ASN A 37 -23.86 -42.28 29.10
C ASN A 37 -24.42 -42.46 30.53
N ALA A 38 -24.37 -41.42 31.37
CA ALA A 38 -24.90 -41.47 32.73
C ALA A 38 -26.44 -41.60 32.72
N LYS A 39 -27.14 -40.89 31.82
CA LYS A 39 -28.58 -41.05 31.64
C LYS A 39 -28.98 -42.44 31.14
N GLU A 40 -28.20 -43.03 30.23
CA GLU A 40 -28.44 -44.41 29.77
C GLU A 40 -28.26 -45.40 30.92
N ARG A 41 -27.19 -45.27 31.70
CA ARG A 41 -26.96 -46.08 32.91
C ARG A 41 -28.10 -45.95 33.91
N LEU A 42 -28.65 -44.75 34.10
CA LEU A 42 -29.77 -44.50 35.02
C LEU A 42 -31.01 -45.33 34.65
N LYS A 43 -31.25 -45.60 33.36
CA LYS A 43 -32.40 -46.38 32.89
C LYS A 43 -32.29 -47.88 33.19
N THR A 44 -31.07 -48.38 33.43
CA THR A 44 -30.79 -49.81 33.62
C THR A 44 -30.46 -50.16 35.08
N VAL A 45 -30.68 -49.23 36.02
CA VAL A 45 -30.36 -49.43 37.43
C VAL A 45 -31.45 -50.25 38.13
N GLU A 46 -31.04 -51.21 38.95
CA GLU A 46 -31.95 -52.07 39.71
C GLU A 46 -32.03 -51.67 41.20
N THR A 47 -31.03 -50.95 41.72
CA THR A 47 -30.94 -50.58 43.14
C THR A 47 -31.11 -49.07 43.38
N MET A 48 -31.69 -48.70 44.52
CA MET A 48 -31.91 -47.30 44.89
C MET A 48 -30.59 -46.55 45.13
N ASP A 49 -29.59 -47.22 45.71
CA ASP A 49 -28.27 -46.63 45.98
C ASP A 49 -27.52 -46.26 44.70
N GLU A 50 -27.56 -47.12 43.68
CA GLU A 50 -26.98 -46.84 42.37
C GLU A 50 -27.73 -45.73 41.64
N HIS A 51 -29.06 -45.67 41.81
CA HIS A 51 -29.88 -44.62 41.22
C HIS A 51 -29.51 -43.25 41.80
N GLU A 52 -29.36 -43.15 43.13
CA GLU A 52 -28.88 -41.93 43.78
C GLU A 52 -27.47 -41.54 43.32
N LYS A 53 -26.55 -42.50 43.22
CA LYS A 53 -25.18 -42.25 42.79
C LYS A 53 -25.12 -41.67 41.38
N ILE A 54 -25.86 -42.26 40.44
CA ILE A 54 -25.90 -41.78 39.04
C ILE A 54 -26.63 -40.44 38.95
N THR A 55 -27.68 -40.22 39.75
CA THR A 55 -28.36 -38.92 39.81
C THR A 55 -27.42 -37.80 40.27
N ARG A 56 -26.59 -38.06 41.28
CA ARG A 56 -25.54 -37.11 41.72
C ARG A 56 -24.51 -36.88 40.61
N GLU A 57 -24.07 -37.92 39.92
CA GLU A 57 -23.15 -37.82 38.78
C GLU A 57 -23.73 -36.93 37.67
N ILE A 58 -25.00 -37.12 37.30
CA ILE A 58 -25.70 -36.29 36.30
C ILE A 58 -25.77 -34.83 36.77
N SER A 59 -26.11 -34.58 38.03
CA SER A 59 -26.16 -33.22 38.58
C SER A 59 -24.78 -32.54 38.52
N THR A 60 -23.71 -33.25 38.85
CA THR A 60 -22.35 -32.71 38.72
C THR A 60 -21.98 -32.38 37.28
N LEU A 61 -22.30 -33.27 36.33
CA LEU A 61 -22.04 -33.04 34.91
C LEU A 61 -22.88 -31.90 34.33
N GLN A 62 -24.12 -31.70 34.82
CA GLN A 62 -24.95 -30.54 34.47
C GLN A 62 -24.34 -29.23 34.97
N ASN A 63 -23.83 -29.20 36.20
CA ASN A 63 -23.13 -28.02 36.73
C ASN A 63 -21.84 -27.72 35.94
N GLU A 64 -21.07 -28.74 35.57
CA GLU A 64 -19.89 -28.58 34.72
C GLU A 64 -20.26 -28.05 33.33
N LYS A 65 -21.34 -28.56 32.73
CA LYS A 65 -21.85 -28.08 31.45
C LYS A 65 -22.23 -26.61 31.53
N GLN A 66 -22.97 -26.22 32.56
CA GLN A 66 -23.40 -24.83 32.75
C GLN A 66 -22.23 -23.88 33.01
N SER A 67 -21.19 -24.34 33.71
CA SER A 67 -19.94 -23.59 33.86
C SER A 67 -19.25 -23.34 32.52
N VAL A 68 -19.21 -24.33 31.62
CA VAL A 68 -18.63 -24.17 30.27
C VAL A 68 -19.48 -23.24 29.42
N GLU A 69 -20.81 -23.35 29.46
CA GLU A 69 -21.74 -22.45 28.76
C GLU A 69 -21.59 -21.00 29.23
N THR A 70 -21.46 -20.78 30.53
CA THR A 70 -21.17 -19.44 31.09
C THR A 70 -19.83 -18.91 30.59
N GLU A 71 -18.79 -19.75 30.50
CA GLU A 71 -17.49 -19.35 29.92
C GLU A 71 -17.63 -18.95 28.45
N PHE A 72 -18.43 -19.67 27.66
CA PHE A 72 -18.76 -19.31 26.26
C PHE A 72 -19.45 -17.96 26.15
N GLU A 73 -20.44 -17.67 26.99
CA GLU A 73 -21.16 -16.40 26.98
C GLU A 73 -20.28 -15.20 27.37
N LEU A 74 -19.31 -15.43 28.25
CA LEU A 74 -18.38 -14.39 28.71
C LEU A 74 -17.24 -14.14 27.72
N ARG A 75 -16.89 -15.09 26.85
CA ARG A 75 -15.77 -14.95 25.92
C ARG A 75 -15.88 -13.76 24.97
N PRO A 76 -16.99 -13.52 24.25
CA PRO A 76 -17.10 -12.36 23.37
C PRO A 76 -16.82 -11.03 24.10
N LYS A 77 -17.24 -10.92 25.37
CA LYS A 77 -16.97 -9.73 26.20
C LYS A 77 -15.50 -9.63 26.58
N MET A 78 -14.87 -10.76 26.91
CA MET A 78 -13.43 -10.81 27.19
C MET A 78 -12.60 -10.46 25.94
N GLU A 79 -12.97 -11.00 24.78
CA GLU A 79 -12.36 -10.68 23.48
C GLU A 79 -12.46 -9.18 23.19
N GLU A 80 -13.64 -8.59 23.38
CA GLU A 80 -13.85 -7.16 23.16
C GLU A 80 -12.96 -6.30 24.08
N ILE A 81 -12.83 -6.68 25.36
CA ILE A 81 -11.95 -5.98 26.32
C ILE A 81 -10.48 -6.09 25.92
N VAL A 82 -10.03 -7.29 25.53
CA VAL A 82 -8.64 -7.53 25.10
C VAL A 82 -8.35 -6.79 23.81
N LEU A 83 -9.26 -6.81 22.83
CA LEU A 83 -9.12 -6.06 21.59
C LEU A 83 -9.06 -4.55 21.84
N LYS A 84 -9.96 -4.01 22.66
CA LYS A 84 -9.96 -2.57 22.98
C LYS A 84 -8.70 -2.11 23.72
N SER A 85 -8.14 -2.95 24.59
CA SER A 85 -6.97 -2.59 25.40
C SER A 85 -5.63 -2.85 24.71
N GLU A 86 -5.52 -3.93 23.92
CA GLU A 86 -4.25 -4.36 23.32
C GLU A 86 -4.06 -3.84 21.89
N THR A 87 -5.12 -3.64 21.10
CA THR A 87 -5.01 -3.12 19.72
C THR A 87 -4.33 -1.73 19.65
N PRO A 88 -4.65 -0.77 20.54
CA PRO A 88 -3.95 0.53 20.54
C PRO A 88 -2.45 0.41 20.85
N LYS A 89 -2.03 -0.62 21.59
CA LYS A 89 -0.62 -0.84 21.92
C LYS A 89 0.18 -1.32 20.71
N ILE A 90 -0.43 -2.09 19.80
CA ILE A 90 0.19 -2.46 18.51
C ILE A 90 0.48 -1.20 17.69
N ILE A 91 -0.51 -0.32 17.58
CA ILE A 91 -0.37 0.95 16.86
C ILE A 91 0.70 1.83 17.53
N GLY A 92 0.75 1.85 18.86
CA GLY A 92 1.77 2.54 19.64
C GLY A 92 3.19 2.00 19.38
N ALA A 93 3.37 0.68 19.39
CA ALA A 93 4.64 0.02 19.10
C ALA A 93 5.11 0.29 17.67
N TYR A 94 4.19 0.17 16.69
CA TYR A 94 4.46 0.51 15.29
C TYR A 94 4.89 1.97 15.14
N ASN A 95 4.12 2.91 15.71
CA ASN A 95 4.47 4.32 15.63
C ASN A 95 5.81 4.61 16.31
N LYS A 96 6.14 3.95 17.43
CA LYS A 96 7.43 4.15 18.11
C LYS A 96 8.61 3.72 17.24
N GLU A 97 8.48 2.61 16.52
CA GLU A 97 9.55 2.12 15.65
C GLU A 97 9.61 2.88 14.32
N PHE A 98 8.47 3.13 13.67
CA PHE A 98 8.43 3.62 12.28
C PHE A 98 8.30 5.15 12.15
N LYS A 99 7.70 5.84 13.12
CA LYS A 99 7.59 7.31 13.10
C LYS A 99 8.93 8.04 12.98
N PRO A 100 10.02 7.67 13.69
CA PRO A 100 11.30 8.37 13.52
C PRO A 100 11.87 8.21 12.09
N TYR A 101 11.66 7.06 11.45
CA TYR A 101 12.06 6.87 10.05
C TYR A 101 11.18 7.68 9.11
N HIS A 102 9.86 7.63 9.29
CA HIS A 102 8.93 8.42 8.51
C HIS A 102 9.23 9.93 8.60
N ASP A 103 9.50 10.44 9.79
CA ASP A 103 9.86 11.84 10.00
C ASP A 103 11.21 12.20 9.36
N LYS A 104 12.18 11.28 9.36
CA LYS A 104 13.45 11.45 8.65
C LYS A 104 13.24 11.50 7.13
N TYR A 105 12.41 10.61 6.58
CA TYR A 105 12.06 10.61 5.16
C TYR A 105 11.33 11.88 4.76
N LYS A 106 10.37 12.35 5.56
CA LYS A 106 9.65 13.60 5.30
C LYS A 106 10.58 14.82 5.29
N LYS A 107 11.58 14.85 6.18
CA LYS A 107 12.62 15.88 6.18
C LYS A 107 13.52 15.78 4.94
N LEU A 108 13.88 14.57 4.52
CA LEU A 108 14.69 14.34 3.33
C LEU A 108 13.95 14.75 2.05
N ASP A 109 12.67 14.39 1.92
CA ASP A 109 11.79 14.78 0.81
C ASP A 109 11.69 16.31 0.70
N LYS A 110 11.52 17.00 1.84
CA LYS A 110 11.52 18.46 1.86
C LYS A 110 12.85 19.05 1.37
N LYS A 111 13.99 18.52 1.83
CA LYS A 111 15.31 18.96 1.38
C LYS A 111 15.53 18.70 -0.11
N LEU A 112 15.11 17.55 -0.60
CA LEU A 112 15.23 17.19 -2.01
C LEU A 112 14.40 18.13 -2.89
N LYS A 113 13.17 18.46 -2.48
CA LYS A 113 12.34 19.46 -3.17
C LYS A 113 12.98 20.85 -3.18
N GLU A 114 13.57 21.27 -2.07
CA GLU A 114 14.30 22.55 -2.00
C GLU A 114 15.52 22.57 -2.93
N GLU A 115 16.27 21.47 -3.02
CA GLU A 115 17.41 21.32 -3.94
C GLU A 115 16.95 21.28 -5.41
N LEU A 116 15.86 20.59 -5.72
CA LEU A 116 15.25 20.56 -7.06
C LEU A 116 14.83 21.96 -7.50
N ILE A 117 14.20 22.75 -6.63
CA ILE A 117 13.81 24.13 -6.94
C ILE A 117 15.05 25.01 -7.19
N LYS A 118 16.14 24.82 -6.43
CA LYS A 118 17.40 25.55 -6.67
C LYS A 118 18.03 25.16 -8.00
N PHE A 119 18.06 23.86 -8.30
CA PHE A 119 18.55 23.33 -9.56
C PHE A 119 17.74 23.88 -10.74
N GLU A 120 16.41 23.86 -10.64
CA GLU A 120 15.49 24.41 -11.62
C GLU A 120 15.79 25.89 -11.90
N LYS A 121 15.94 26.71 -10.85
CA LYS A 121 16.30 28.13 -10.99
C LYS A 121 17.65 28.34 -11.66
N SER A 122 18.63 27.46 -11.42
CA SER A 122 19.96 27.57 -12.01
C SER A 122 20.00 27.16 -13.49
N VAL A 123 19.21 26.15 -13.89
CA VAL A 123 19.24 25.56 -15.23
C VAL A 123 18.24 26.23 -16.18
N ARG A 124 17.13 26.77 -15.66
CA ARG A 124 16.10 27.48 -16.45
C ARG A 124 16.65 28.58 -17.39
N PRO A 125 17.57 29.48 -16.97
CA PRO A 125 18.11 30.48 -17.90
C PRO A 125 18.94 29.84 -19.02
N MET A 126 19.77 28.84 -18.71
CA MET A 126 20.58 28.12 -19.70
C MET A 126 19.71 27.38 -20.72
N VAL A 127 18.64 26.71 -20.26
CA VAL A 127 17.69 26.04 -21.17
C VAL A 127 16.95 27.04 -22.04
N LYS A 128 16.62 28.22 -21.51
CA LYS A 128 15.99 29.29 -22.28
C LYS A 128 16.93 29.80 -23.38
N GLU A 129 18.19 30.04 -23.07
CA GLU A 129 19.22 30.44 -24.04
C GLU A 129 19.42 29.35 -25.11
N MET A 130 19.48 28.07 -24.73
CA MET A 130 19.58 26.97 -25.68
C MET A 130 18.36 26.89 -26.62
N LEU A 131 17.15 27.09 -26.09
CA LEU A 131 15.93 27.12 -26.92
C LEU A 131 15.91 28.33 -27.88
N GLU A 132 16.40 29.49 -27.45
CA GLU A 132 16.54 30.67 -28.29
C GLU A 132 17.58 30.44 -29.41
N ILE A 133 18.70 29.78 -29.10
CA ILE A 133 19.70 29.38 -30.09
C ILE A 133 19.11 28.37 -31.09
N GLU A 134 18.44 27.33 -30.63
CA GLU A 134 17.79 26.34 -31.52
C GLU A 134 16.74 27.01 -32.44
N GLN A 135 15.98 27.99 -31.93
CA GLN A 135 15.05 28.78 -32.76
C GLN A 135 15.79 29.64 -33.79
N MET A 136 16.89 30.29 -33.41
CA MET A 136 17.70 31.08 -34.34
C MET A 136 18.33 30.20 -35.42
N GLU A 137 18.84 29.02 -35.08
CA GLU A 137 19.36 28.04 -36.05
C GLU A 137 18.27 27.56 -37.02
N SER A 138 17.09 27.21 -36.50
CA SER A 138 15.95 26.84 -37.34
C SER A 138 15.55 27.97 -38.29
N ASN A 139 15.47 29.20 -37.79
CA ASN A 139 15.17 30.39 -38.60
C ASN A 139 16.25 30.64 -39.65
N PHE A 140 17.53 30.48 -39.30
CA PHE A 140 18.65 30.62 -40.23
C PHE A 140 18.60 29.56 -41.33
N HIS A 141 18.31 28.31 -40.98
CA HIS A 141 18.09 27.23 -41.96
C HIS A 141 16.89 27.53 -42.87
N HIS A 142 15.80 28.10 -42.34
CA HIS A 142 14.65 28.51 -43.15
C HIS A 142 14.95 29.68 -44.08
N VAL A 143 15.72 30.67 -43.63
CA VAL A 143 16.11 31.82 -44.46
C VAL A 143 17.09 31.41 -45.55
N THR A 144 18.09 30.57 -45.24
CA THR A 144 19.02 30.02 -46.25
C THR A 144 18.32 29.11 -47.26
N LEU A 145 17.35 28.30 -46.82
CA LEU A 145 16.48 27.54 -47.73
C LEU A 145 15.63 28.46 -48.62
N LYS A 146 15.03 29.53 -48.06
CA LYS A 146 14.23 30.49 -48.85
C LYS A 146 15.09 31.25 -49.85
N ALA A 147 16.23 31.79 -49.44
CA ALA A 147 17.18 32.45 -50.33
C ALA A 147 17.67 31.51 -51.44
N SER A 148 18.02 30.27 -51.11
CA SER A 148 18.40 29.25 -52.09
C SER A 148 17.26 28.89 -53.06
N ILE A 149 16.00 28.94 -52.61
CA ILE A 149 14.82 28.69 -53.45
C ILE A 149 14.49 29.91 -54.32
N GLU A 150 14.60 31.14 -53.82
CA GLU A 150 14.42 32.37 -54.58
C GLU A 150 15.50 32.48 -55.69
N ASP A 151 16.78 32.25 -55.36
CA ASP A 151 17.89 32.23 -56.33
C ASP A 151 17.71 31.12 -57.38
N ARG A 152 17.19 29.95 -56.96
CA ARG A 152 16.89 28.85 -57.90
C ARG A 152 15.63 29.09 -58.75
N LYS A 153 14.65 29.85 -58.28
CA LYS A 153 13.45 30.23 -59.06
C LYS A 153 13.80 31.21 -60.17
N GLU A 154 14.74 32.13 -59.95
CA GLU A 154 15.25 32.99 -61.03
C GLU A 154 16.01 32.19 -62.10
N LEU A 155 16.70 31.11 -61.69
CA LEU A 155 17.39 30.19 -62.59
C LEU A 155 16.47 29.14 -63.25
N LEU A 156 15.25 28.92 -62.73
CA LEU A 156 14.27 27.93 -63.20
C LEU A 156 13.05 28.56 -63.89
N LYS A 157 13.28 29.46 -64.86
CA LYS A 157 12.32 29.69 -65.97
C LYS A 157 12.36 28.57 -67.02
N LEU A 158 12.48 27.32 -66.56
CA LEU A 158 12.39 26.14 -67.40
C LEU A 158 11.37 25.19 -66.78
N PRO A 159 10.57 24.49 -67.60
CA PRO A 159 9.48 23.67 -67.10
C PRO A 159 10.09 22.44 -66.42
N VAL A 160 9.84 22.26 -65.13
CA VAL A 160 10.23 21.04 -64.42
C VAL A 160 9.03 20.42 -63.74
N ASP A 161 8.85 19.13 -64.03
CA ASP A 161 7.84 18.24 -63.49
C ASP A 161 7.80 18.24 -61.96
N SER A 162 6.58 18.27 -61.43
CA SER A 162 6.19 18.41 -60.02
C SER A 162 6.60 17.25 -59.08
N GLY A 163 7.56 16.41 -59.46
CA GLY A 163 8.01 15.25 -58.67
C GLY A 163 9.06 15.56 -57.60
N SER A 164 9.88 16.60 -57.77
CA SER A 164 11.10 16.82 -56.96
C SER A 164 10.87 17.62 -55.66
N LEU A 165 9.78 18.39 -55.55
CA LEU A 165 9.52 19.26 -54.40
C LEU A 165 9.08 18.52 -53.12
N LYS A 166 8.72 17.23 -53.19
CA LYS A 166 8.30 16.44 -52.02
C LYS A 166 9.46 15.95 -51.15
N ALA A 167 10.71 16.06 -51.60
CA ALA A 167 11.88 15.57 -50.85
C ALA A 167 12.40 16.57 -49.79
N ILE A 168 12.09 17.86 -49.92
CA ILE A 168 12.67 18.93 -49.08
C ILE A 168 11.94 19.05 -47.72
N GLN A 169 10.73 18.49 -47.59
CA GLN A 169 9.90 18.60 -46.39
C GLN A 169 10.32 17.68 -45.22
N ARG A 170 11.39 16.87 -45.37
CA ARG A 170 11.74 15.82 -44.39
C ARG A 170 12.80 16.20 -43.35
N PHE A 171 13.34 17.43 -43.36
CA PHE A 171 14.44 17.83 -42.46
C PHE A 171 14.07 18.83 -41.36
N THR A 172 12.80 18.93 -40.98
CA THR A 172 12.41 19.62 -39.75
C THR A 172 12.15 18.57 -38.67
N THR A 173 13.15 18.28 -37.83
CA THR A 173 12.90 17.62 -36.55
C THR A 173 11.98 18.53 -35.73
N PRO A 174 10.78 18.07 -35.31
CA PRO A 174 9.92 18.88 -34.45
C PRO A 174 10.63 19.14 -33.11
N MET A 175 10.45 20.35 -32.57
CA MET A 175 11.00 20.85 -31.30
C MET A 175 10.94 19.85 -30.12
N GLN A 176 10.01 18.90 -30.15
CA GLN A 176 9.80 17.86 -29.13
C GLN A 176 10.93 16.81 -29.05
N HIS A 177 11.85 16.76 -30.01
CA HIS A 177 12.94 15.78 -30.02
C HIS A 177 14.32 16.36 -29.73
N SER A 178 14.46 17.69 -29.54
CA SER A 178 15.73 18.28 -29.12
C SER A 178 16.04 17.99 -27.66
N LEU A 179 17.33 17.95 -27.31
CA LEU A 179 17.77 17.72 -25.93
C LEU A 179 17.25 18.83 -25.01
N ALA A 180 17.24 20.08 -25.49
CA ALA A 180 16.69 21.23 -24.78
C ALA A 180 15.17 21.09 -24.55
N GLY A 181 14.41 20.61 -25.54
CA GLY A 181 12.98 20.32 -25.41
C GLY A 181 12.67 19.28 -24.34
N LYS A 182 13.45 18.18 -24.30
CA LYS A 182 13.31 17.13 -23.27
C LYS A 182 13.67 17.65 -21.86
N VAL A 183 14.72 18.46 -21.75
CA VAL A 183 15.11 19.06 -20.46
C VAL A 183 14.05 20.06 -19.99
N TYR A 184 13.44 20.82 -20.89
CA TYR A 184 12.34 21.75 -20.58
C TYR A 184 11.07 21.03 -20.09
N GLU A 185 10.74 19.87 -20.65
CA GLU A 185 9.64 19.03 -20.16
C GLU A 185 9.90 18.51 -18.74
N VAL A 186 11.13 18.08 -18.45
CA VAL A 186 11.54 17.63 -17.10
C VAL A 186 11.46 18.78 -16.10
N ILE A 187 11.91 19.98 -16.46
CA ILE A 187 11.79 21.19 -15.63
C ILE A 187 10.32 21.52 -15.34
N ASN A 188 9.45 21.45 -16.35
CA ASN A 188 8.01 21.69 -16.15
C ASN A 188 7.34 20.59 -15.30
N ALA A 189 7.81 19.34 -15.39
CA ALA A 189 7.34 18.25 -14.55
C ALA A 189 7.77 18.42 -13.09
N ILE A 190 8.97 18.93 -12.84
CA ILE A 190 9.45 19.30 -11.50
C ILE A 190 8.58 20.44 -10.93
N GLU A 191 8.28 21.47 -11.72
CA GLU A 191 7.46 22.62 -11.29
C GLU A 191 6.01 22.22 -10.93
N ARG A 192 5.42 21.24 -11.65
CA ARG A 192 4.07 20.74 -11.36
C ARG A 192 3.98 19.85 -10.12
N ASN A 193 5.02 19.07 -9.83
CA ASN A 193 5.02 18.12 -8.71
C ASN A 193 5.61 18.68 -7.41
N CYS A 194 6.23 19.85 -7.45
CA CYS A 194 6.85 20.51 -6.29
C CYS A 194 6.06 21.72 -5.75
N LYS A 195 4.88 22.05 -6.32
CA LYS A 195 3.90 22.99 -5.74
C LYS A 195 2.97 22.25 -4.78
#